data_AF-A0A523NSW4-F1
#
_entry.id   AF-A0A523NSW4-F1
#
_cell.length_a   1.000
_cell.length_b   1.000
_cell.length_c   1.000
_cell.angle_alpha   90.00
_cell.angle_beta   90.00
_cell.angle_gamma   90.00
#
_symmetry.space_group_name_H-M   'P 1'
#
loop_
_entity.id
_entity.type
_entity.pdbx_description
1 polymer ?
#
loop_
_entity_poly.entity_id
_entity_poly.type
_entity_poly.pdbx_seq_one_letter_code
_entity_poly.pdbx_strand_id
1 'polypeptide(L)'
;MAKRKKKKRAGEINFYKAMAVLGFLLAGVLIYMFLGAAPSLSPHPFHVATDPPGKCLTCHMAQDRQTPIMPHRPMESCTFCHNPREKTPAQE
;
A
#
# COMPACT_ATOMS: atom_id res chain seq x y z
N MET A 1 28.11 -43.27 21.28
CA MET A 1 27.64 -42.66 20.01
C MET A 1 27.73 -41.14 20.11
N ALA A 2 28.76 -40.52 19.53
CA ALA A 2 28.94 -39.07 19.60
C ALA A 2 28.06 -38.37 18.55
N LYS A 3 27.06 -37.60 18.99
CA LYS A 3 26.29 -36.69 18.13
C LYS A 3 27.24 -35.62 17.60
N ARG A 4 27.78 -35.81 16.39
CA ARG A 4 28.46 -34.74 15.62
C ARG A 4 27.45 -33.63 15.35
N LYS A 5 27.39 -32.61 16.20
CA LYS A 5 26.71 -31.34 15.86
C LYS A 5 27.43 -30.78 14.62
N LYS A 6 26.79 -30.84 13.45
CA LYS A 6 27.28 -30.18 12.22
C LYS A 6 27.44 -28.69 12.55
N LYS A 7 28.68 -28.25 12.78
CA LYS A 7 29.04 -26.84 12.99
C LYS A 7 28.78 -26.15 11.65
N LYS A 8 27.62 -25.49 11.46
CA LYS A 8 27.34 -24.73 10.23
C LYS A 8 28.52 -23.79 9.99
N ARG A 9 29.08 -23.83 8.78
CA ARG A 9 30.25 -23.00 8.46
C ARG A 9 29.82 -21.53 8.56
N ALA A 10 30.65 -20.67 9.16
CA ALA A 10 30.32 -19.26 9.35
C ALA A 10 29.85 -18.56 8.05
N GLY A 11 30.40 -18.97 6.90
CA GLY A 11 29.98 -18.51 5.58
C GLY A 11 28.51 -18.85 5.22
N GLU A 12 28.01 -20.02 5.61
CA GLU A 12 26.60 -20.39 5.36
C GLU A 12 25.66 -19.50 6.18
N ILE A 13 25.99 -19.24 7.45
CA ILE A 13 25.18 -18.39 8.33
C ILE A 13 25.15 -16.95 7.80
N ASN A 14 26.30 -16.43 7.36
CA ASN A 14 26.39 -15.08 6.80
C ASN A 14 25.63 -14.96 5.47
N PHE A 15 25.62 -16.01 4.65
CA PHE A 15 24.81 -16.07 3.43
C PHE A 15 23.31 -15.97 3.74
N TYR A 16 22.79 -16.78 4.67
CA TYR A 16 21.36 -16.70 5.03
C TYR A 16 20.99 -15.35 5.65
N LYS A 17 21.88 -14.72 6.43
CA LYS A 17 21.68 -13.37 6.94
C LYS A 17 21.58 -12.34 5.81
N ALA A 18 22.48 -12.40 4.83
CA ALA A 18 22.45 -11.50 3.67
C ALA A 18 21.16 -11.68 2.86
N MET A 19 20.75 -12.93 2.61
CA MET A 19 19.49 -13.23 1.92
C MET A 19 18.26 -12.75 2.70
N ALA A 20 18.27 -12.86 4.03
CA ALA A 20 17.19 -12.34 4.86
C ALA A 20 17.10 -10.81 4.75
N VAL A 21 18.23 -10.09 4.83
CA VAL A 21 18.26 -8.62 4.67
C VAL A 21 17.77 -8.22 3.29
N LEU A 22 18.23 -8.89 2.23
CA LEU A 22 17.75 -8.65 0.86
C LEU A 22 16.23 -8.89 0.75
N GLY A 23 15.71 -9.95 1.37
CA GLY A 23 14.29 -10.24 1.42
C GLY A 23 13.49 -9.12 2.10
N PHE A 24 13.95 -8.61 3.24
CA PHE A 24 13.31 -7.49 3.92
C PHE A 24 13.35 -6.19 3.09
N LEU A 25 14.46 -5.91 2.41
CA LEU A 25 14.56 -4.76 1.52
C LEU A 25 13.56 -4.84 0.37
N LEU A 26 13.49 -6.00 -0.31
CA LEU A 26 12.53 -6.20 -1.41
C LEU A 26 11.09 -6.12 -0.93
N ALA A 27 10.77 -6.73 0.21
CA ALA A 27 9.43 -6.64 0.81
C ALA A 27 9.07 -5.19 1.16
N GLY A 28 10.00 -4.43 1.75
CA GLY A 28 9.81 -3.01 2.07
C GLY A 28 9.53 -2.16 0.82
N VAL A 29 10.29 -2.38 -0.26
CA VAL A 29 10.06 -1.69 -1.54
C VAL A 29 8.68 -2.01 -2.11
N LEU A 30 8.26 -3.28 -2.09
CA LEU A 30 6.94 -3.67 -2.58
C LEU A 30 5.81 -3.04 -1.76
N ILE A 31 5.94 -3.00 -0.44
CA ILE A 31 4.96 -2.35 0.45
C ILE A 31 4.86 -0.86 0.14
N TYR A 32 6.00 -0.18 -0.02
CA TYR A 32 6.03 1.24 -0.36
C TYR A 32 5.34 1.53 -1.69
N MET A 33 5.63 0.75 -2.72
CA MET A 33 5.02 0.90 -4.05
C MET A 33 3.50 0.65 -4.00
N PHE A 34 3.06 -0.33 -3.22
CA PHE A 34 1.63 -0.62 -3.04
C PHE A 34 0.89 0.55 -2.36
N LEU A 35 1.45 1.13 -1.31
CA LEU A 35 0.86 2.28 -0.61
C LEU A 35 0.78 3.53 -1.51
N GLY A 36 1.75 3.72 -2.41
CA GLY A 36 1.77 4.82 -3.37
C GLY A 36 0.94 4.60 -4.64
N ALA A 37 0.37 3.42 -4.86
CA ALA A 37 -0.38 3.10 -6.07
C ALA A 37 -1.79 3.72 -6.11
N ALA A 38 -2.32 4.12 -4.95
CA ALA A 38 -3.65 4.71 -4.86
C ALA A 38 -3.65 6.12 -5.47
N PRO A 39 -4.61 6.45 -6.36
CA PRO A 39 -4.77 7.80 -6.85
C PRO A 39 -5.14 8.74 -5.70
N SER A 40 -4.51 9.90 -5.67
CA SER A 40 -4.87 10.99 -4.74
C SER A 40 -6.32 11.44 -4.93
N LEU A 41 -6.98 11.80 -3.84
CA LEU A 41 -8.33 12.36 -3.87
C LEU A 41 -8.31 13.74 -4.55
N SER A 42 -9.10 13.89 -5.62
CA SER A 42 -9.14 15.12 -6.41
C SER A 42 -9.92 16.23 -5.69
N PRO A 43 -9.59 17.51 -5.92
CA PRO A 43 -10.25 18.65 -5.26
C PRO A 43 -11.59 18.98 -5.91
N HIS A 44 -12.51 18.01 -5.96
CA HIS A 44 -13.89 18.25 -6.36
C HIS A 44 -14.79 18.51 -5.14
N PRO A 45 -15.89 19.27 -5.30
CA PRO A 45 -16.77 19.60 -4.17
C PRO A 45 -17.46 18.37 -3.56
N PHE A 46 -17.56 17.27 -4.31
CA PHE A 46 -18.10 15.98 -3.84
C PHE A 46 -17.06 15.09 -3.12
N HIS A 47 -15.79 15.49 -3.10
CA HIS A 47 -14.72 14.77 -2.41
C HIS A 47 -14.35 15.46 -1.09
N VAL A 48 -14.93 14.98 0.00
CA VAL A 48 -14.68 15.49 1.36
C VAL A 48 -13.81 14.48 2.11
N ALA A 49 -12.53 14.78 2.33
CA ALA A 49 -11.57 13.85 2.93
C ALA A 49 -11.95 13.41 4.37
N THR A 50 -12.75 14.20 5.08
CA THR A 50 -13.22 13.90 6.44
C THR A 50 -14.47 13.02 6.47
N ASP A 51 -15.06 12.71 5.32
CA ASP A 51 -16.25 11.87 5.26
C ASP A 51 -15.93 10.42 5.65
N PRO A 52 -16.88 9.71 6.27
CA PRO A 52 -16.72 8.31 6.60
C PRO A 52 -16.61 7.46 5.32
N PRO A 53 -15.88 6.33 5.35
CA PRO A 53 -15.69 5.45 4.19
C PRO A 53 -16.98 5.05 3.50
N GLY A 54 -18.05 4.84 4.28
CA GLY A 54 -19.37 4.48 3.75
C GLY A 54 -19.89 5.44 2.68
N LYS A 55 -19.61 6.75 2.81
CA LYS A 55 -19.98 7.74 1.79
C LYS A 55 -19.14 7.63 0.52
N CYS A 56 -17.88 7.23 0.60
CA CYS A 56 -17.07 6.97 -0.58
C CYS A 56 -17.62 5.75 -1.34
N LEU A 57 -18.01 4.71 -0.59
CA LEU A 57 -18.52 3.46 -1.16
C LEU A 57 -19.86 3.60 -1.87
N THR A 58 -20.70 4.59 -1.54
CA THR A 58 -21.98 4.79 -2.22
C THR A 58 -21.83 5.02 -3.71
N CYS A 59 -20.70 5.55 -4.16
CA CYS A 59 -20.40 5.76 -5.57
C CYS A 59 -19.32 4.80 -6.07
N HIS A 60 -18.20 4.65 -5.34
CA HIS A 60 -17.06 3.82 -5.78
C HIS A 60 -17.31 2.30 -5.81
N MET A 61 -18.49 1.85 -5.33
CA MET A 61 -18.99 0.48 -5.51
C MET A 61 -20.26 0.39 -6.36
N ALA A 62 -20.84 1.51 -6.80
CA ALA A 62 -22.10 1.54 -7.52
C ALA A 62 -22.00 1.09 -9.00
N GLN A 63 -20.78 0.87 -9.50
CA GLN A 63 -20.51 0.45 -10.89
C GLN A 63 -21.12 1.40 -11.94
N ASP A 64 -21.20 2.69 -11.62
CA ASP A 64 -21.61 3.70 -12.60
C ASP A 64 -20.47 4.00 -13.60
N ARG A 65 -20.81 4.60 -14.76
CA ARG A 65 -19.83 4.87 -15.83
C ARG A 65 -18.94 6.09 -15.58
N GLN A 66 -19.24 6.89 -14.58
CA GLN A 66 -18.63 8.21 -14.35
C GLN A 66 -17.70 8.22 -13.12
N THR A 67 -17.81 7.23 -12.25
CA THR A 67 -16.95 7.07 -11.07
C THR A 67 -16.00 5.88 -11.24
N PRO A 68 -14.72 6.03 -10.86
CA PRO A 68 -13.79 4.92 -10.94
C PRO A 68 -14.17 3.86 -9.90
N ILE A 69 -14.22 2.61 -10.33
CA ILE A 69 -14.50 1.47 -9.45
C ILE A 69 -13.28 1.24 -8.55
N MET A 70 -13.51 1.00 -7.25
CA MET A 70 -12.48 0.63 -6.30
C MET A 70 -11.94 -0.79 -6.62
N PRO A 71 -10.66 -0.95 -7.01
CA PRO A 71 -10.11 -2.25 -7.43
C PRO A 71 -9.67 -3.14 -6.25
N HIS A 72 -9.84 -2.66 -5.03
CA HIS A 72 -9.52 -3.38 -3.80
C HIS A 72 -10.77 -3.53 -2.93
N ARG A 73 -10.70 -4.45 -1.96
CA ARG A 73 -11.78 -4.63 -0.98
C ARG A 73 -11.95 -3.35 -0.13
N PRO A 74 -13.17 -2.99 0.27
CA PRO A 74 -13.39 -1.86 1.18
C PRO A 74 -12.52 -1.95 2.44
N MET A 75 -11.95 -0.82 2.83
CA MET A 75 -11.15 -0.64 4.04
C MET A 75 -11.82 0.37 4.96
N GLU A 76 -11.40 0.41 6.23
CA GLU A 76 -11.94 1.33 7.24
C GLU A 76 -11.53 2.79 7.05
N SER A 77 -10.54 3.07 6.21
CA SER A 77 -10.12 4.43 5.87
C SER A 77 -9.69 4.51 4.41
N CYS A 78 -10.39 5.34 3.63
CA CYS A 78 -10.05 5.58 2.23
C CYS A 78 -8.86 6.52 2.10
N THR A 79 -8.78 7.53 2.97
CA THR A 79 -7.77 8.60 2.90
C THR A 79 -6.38 8.18 3.32
N PHE A 80 -6.23 7.00 3.96
CA PHE A 80 -4.92 6.45 4.30
C PHE A 80 -4.01 6.27 3.06
N CYS A 81 -4.58 5.74 1.96
CA CYS A 81 -3.89 5.63 0.68
C CYS A 81 -4.32 6.74 -0.29
N HIS A 82 -5.62 7.09 -0.31
CA HIS A 82 -6.17 8.14 -1.18
C HIS A 82 -6.02 9.53 -0.55
N ASN A 83 -4.78 10.00 -0.43
CA ASN A 83 -4.50 11.29 0.18
C ASN A 83 -5.10 12.45 -0.64
N PRO A 84 -5.68 13.49 0.01
CA PRO A 84 -6.08 14.71 -0.68
C PRO A 84 -4.86 15.36 -1.31
N ARG A 85 -4.97 15.76 -2.57
CA ARG A 85 -3.97 16.69 -3.11
C ARG A 85 -4.09 18.00 -2.35
N GLU A 86 -2.98 18.54 -1.86
CA GLU A 86 -2.90 19.96 -1.56
C GLU A 86 -3.35 20.72 -2.82
N LYS A 87 -4.11 21.80 -2.64
CA LYS A 87 -4.59 22.63 -3.75
C LYS A 87 -3.40 23.14 -4.56
N THR A 88 -2.97 22.42 -5.59
CA THR A 88 -2.31 23.05 -6.72
C THR A 88 -3.38 23.90 -7.39
N PRO A 89 -3.18 25.22 -7.58
CA PRO A 89 -4.19 26.07 -8.18
C PRO A 89 -4.55 25.51 -9.55
N ALA A 90 -5.85 25.55 -9.85
CA ALA A 90 -6.45 25.07 -11.08
C ALA A 90 -5.58 25.45 -12.29
N GLN A 91 -5.18 24.46 -13.08
CA GLN A 91 -4.76 24.72 -14.45
C GLN A 91 -6.06 24.93 -15.23
N GLU A 92 -6.23 26.16 -15.70
CA GLU A 92 -7.29 26.66 -16.57
C GLU A 92 -7.37 25.92 -17.91
#